data_AF-A0A2D7NUF9-F1
#
_entry.id   AF-A0A2D7NUF9-F1
#
_cell.length_a   1.000
_cell.length_b   1.000
_cell.length_c   1.000
_cell.angle_alpha   90.00
_cell.angle_beta   90.00
_cell.angle_gamma   90.00
#
_symmetry.space_group_name_H-M   'P 1'
#
loop_
_entity.id
_entity.type
_entity.pdbx_description
1 polymer ?
#
loop_
_entity_poly.entity_id
_entity_poly.type
_entity_poly.pdbx_seq_one_letter_code
_entity_poly.pdbx_strand_id
1 'polypeptide(L)'
;MGFFPVCPLREKNQFFAKKHNLSINQVPLWEISNLDSVKKIFKKNHDALAIISCISSRTGTKKDTWDVDFALNMHLLNGAKFVEIKKFIYLSAICVQVPKLNFQYAKLAFEKNLENSKID
;
A
#
# COMPACT_ATOMS: atom_id res chain seq x y z
N MET A 1 9.00 -12.74 -20.73
CA MET A 1 8.11 -13.09 -19.59
C MET A 1 7.69 -11.77 -18.94
N GLY A 2 6.39 -11.49 -18.85
CA GLY A 2 5.87 -10.22 -18.29
C GLY A 2 5.30 -10.42 -16.90
N PHE A 3 5.13 -9.31 -16.15
CA PHE A 3 4.40 -9.31 -14.88
C PHE A 3 2.95 -8.93 -15.11
N PHE A 4 2.05 -9.45 -14.27
CA PHE A 4 0.64 -9.07 -14.26
C PHE A 4 0.36 -8.17 -13.04
N PRO A 5 0.20 -6.84 -13.24
CA PRO A 5 -0.07 -5.95 -12.13
C PRO A 5 -1.51 -6.08 -11.66
N VAL A 6 -1.67 -6.19 -10.34
CA VAL A 6 -2.95 -6.02 -9.65
C VAL A 6 -2.89 -4.69 -8.91
N CYS A 7 -3.72 -3.73 -9.30
CA CYS A 7 -3.76 -2.37 -8.77
C CYS A 7 -5.11 -2.13 -8.08
N PRO A 8 -5.27 -2.51 -6.80
CA PRO A 8 -6.55 -2.37 -6.12
C PRO A 8 -7.00 -0.91 -6.03
N LEU A 9 -8.28 -0.70 -6.31
CA LEU A 9 -8.91 0.61 -6.27
C LEU A 9 -9.73 0.76 -4.99
N ARG A 10 -9.81 1.97 -4.45
CA ARG A 10 -10.73 2.26 -3.35
C ARG A 10 -12.16 1.88 -3.75
N GLU A 11 -12.92 1.27 -2.84
CA GLU A 11 -14.30 0.82 -3.09
C GLU A 11 -15.21 1.88 -3.71
N LYS A 12 -14.97 3.17 -3.41
CA LYS A 12 -15.72 4.31 -3.96
C LYS A 12 -15.38 4.64 -5.42
N ASN A 13 -14.42 3.97 -6.04
CA ASN A 13 -13.93 4.26 -7.40
C ASN A 13 -14.28 3.15 -8.42
N GLN A 14 -15.54 2.71 -8.39
CA GLN A 14 -16.02 1.57 -9.21
C GLN A 14 -16.02 1.87 -10.71
N PHE A 15 -16.10 3.15 -11.09
CA PHE A 15 -16.15 3.57 -12.49
C PHE A 15 -14.79 3.55 -13.20
N PHE A 16 -13.68 3.53 -12.45
CA PHE A 16 -12.33 3.59 -13.06
C PHE A 16 -12.06 2.38 -13.96
N ALA A 17 -12.43 1.18 -13.53
CA ALA A 17 -12.27 -0.03 -14.33
C ALA A 17 -13.01 0.07 -15.67
N LYS A 18 -14.28 0.53 -15.63
CA LYS A 18 -15.11 0.73 -16.82
C LYS A 18 -14.55 1.84 -17.73
N LYS A 19 -14.08 2.94 -17.15
CA LYS A 19 -13.52 4.08 -17.90
C LYS A 19 -12.26 3.71 -18.68
N HIS A 20 -11.46 2.80 -18.14
CA HIS A 20 -10.15 2.42 -18.70
C HIS A 20 -10.15 1.02 -19.34
N ASN A 21 -11.30 0.39 -19.54
CA ASN A 21 -11.44 -0.97 -20.08
C ASN A 21 -10.54 -2.01 -19.38
N LEU A 22 -10.48 -1.95 -18.05
CA LEU A 22 -9.67 -2.86 -17.22
C LEU A 22 -10.52 -4.01 -16.65
N SER A 23 -9.92 -5.18 -16.52
CA SER A 23 -10.57 -6.33 -15.87
C SER A 23 -10.64 -6.14 -14.35
N ILE A 24 -11.71 -6.63 -13.72
CA ILE A 24 -11.87 -6.62 -12.25
C ILE A 24 -10.76 -7.37 -11.51
N ASN A 25 -10.07 -8.30 -12.19
CA ASN A 25 -8.92 -8.99 -11.62
C ASN A 25 -7.64 -8.12 -11.63
N GLN A 26 -7.54 -7.16 -12.56
CA GLN A 26 -6.43 -6.19 -12.60
C GLN A 26 -6.65 -5.06 -11.61
N VAL A 27 -7.91 -4.67 -11.37
CA VAL A 27 -8.27 -3.54 -10.52
C VAL A 27 -9.36 -3.89 -9.50
N PRO A 28 -9.09 -4.87 -8.61
CA PRO A 28 -10.08 -5.27 -7.62
C PRO A 28 -10.38 -4.10 -6.67
N LEU A 29 -11.61 -4.04 -6.17
CA LEU A 29 -11.99 -3.04 -5.17
C LEU A 29 -11.55 -3.48 -3.78
N TRP A 30 -11.10 -2.52 -2.97
CA TRP A 30 -10.75 -2.75 -1.57
C TRP A 30 -10.99 -1.51 -0.69
N GLU A 31 -11.00 -1.75 0.62
CA GLU A 31 -10.92 -0.71 1.62
C GLU A 31 -9.66 -0.94 2.45
N ILE A 32 -8.59 -0.26 2.06
CA ILE A 32 -7.25 -0.42 2.66
C ILE A 32 -7.25 -0.05 4.16
N SER A 33 -8.19 0.78 4.63
CA SER A 33 -8.33 1.06 6.07
C SER A 33 -8.84 -0.13 6.88
N ASN A 34 -9.30 -1.20 6.23
CA ASN A 34 -9.67 -2.46 6.86
C ASN A 34 -8.65 -3.56 6.51
N LEU A 35 -7.91 -4.02 7.52
CA LEU A 35 -6.91 -5.08 7.37
C LEU A 35 -7.49 -6.38 6.81
N ASP A 36 -8.74 -6.74 7.13
CA ASP A 36 -9.37 -7.94 6.61
C ASP A 36 -9.69 -7.84 5.11
N SER A 37 -10.01 -6.63 4.64
CA SER A 37 -10.17 -6.34 3.20
C SER A 37 -8.84 -6.54 2.46
N VAL A 38 -7.73 -6.03 3.02
CA VAL A 38 -6.38 -6.24 2.48
C VAL A 38 -6.01 -7.73 2.44
N LYS A 39 -6.20 -8.46 3.55
CA LYS A 39 -5.93 -9.91 3.61
C LYS A 39 -6.75 -10.69 2.60
N LYS A 40 -8.02 -10.33 2.37
CA LYS A 40 -8.88 -10.97 1.37
C LYS A 40 -8.32 -10.82 -0.05
N ILE A 41 -7.87 -9.61 -0.40
CA ILE A 41 -7.23 -9.36 -1.71
C ILE A 41 -5.93 -10.15 -1.83
N PHE A 42 -5.11 -10.18 -0.79
CA PHE A 42 -3.83 -10.88 -0.84
C PHE A 42 -4.02 -12.41 -0.91
N LYS A 43 -4.98 -12.99 -0.19
CA LYS A 43 -5.35 -14.41 -0.34
C LYS A 43 -5.81 -14.75 -1.76
N LYS A 44 -6.56 -13.85 -2.40
CA LYS A 44 -7.02 -14.04 -3.79
C LYS A 44 -5.84 -14.02 -4.78
N ASN A 45 -4.78 -13.26 -4.48
CA ASN A 45 -3.57 -13.11 -5.30
C ASN A 45 -2.35 -13.70 -4.57
N HIS A 46 -2.45 -14.94 -4.12
CA HIS A 46 -1.43 -15.62 -3.32
C HIS A 46 -0.11 -15.89 -4.08
N ASP A 47 -0.16 -15.80 -5.41
CA ASP A 47 0.97 -15.89 -6.32
C ASP A 47 1.71 -14.55 -6.51
N ALA A 48 1.25 -13.48 -5.85
CA ALA A 48 1.90 -12.19 -5.89
C ALA A 48 3.35 -12.26 -5.39
N LEU A 49 4.30 -11.87 -6.25
CA LEU A 49 5.73 -11.90 -5.94
C LEU A 49 6.19 -10.67 -5.16
N ALA A 50 5.51 -9.54 -5.34
CA ALA A 50 5.87 -8.27 -4.75
C ALA A 50 4.66 -7.39 -4.48
N ILE A 51 4.77 -6.54 -3.46
CA ILE A 51 3.87 -5.41 -3.23
C ILE A 51 4.63 -4.13 -3.59
N ILE A 52 3.96 -3.22 -4.29
CA ILE A 52 4.47 -1.88 -4.55
C ILE A 52 3.50 -0.89 -3.92
N SER A 53 3.92 -0.17 -2.87
CA SER A 53 3.09 0.85 -2.23
C SER A 53 3.49 2.25 -2.69
N CYS A 54 2.55 2.91 -3.36
CA CYS A 54 2.65 4.32 -3.77
C CYS A 54 1.58 5.19 -3.10
N ILE A 55 0.95 4.72 -2.01
CA ILE A 55 -0.08 5.49 -1.32
C ILE A 55 0.56 6.62 -0.53
N SER A 56 -0.11 7.78 -0.50
CA SER A 56 0.31 8.91 0.31
C SER A 56 -0.89 9.77 0.69
N SER A 57 -0.76 10.52 1.77
CA SER A 57 -1.77 11.48 2.23
C SER A 57 -2.01 12.59 1.20
N ARG A 58 -3.19 13.22 1.24
CA ARG A 58 -3.55 14.28 0.29
C ARG A 58 -3.30 15.67 0.86
N THR A 59 -3.59 15.86 2.15
CA THR A 59 -3.62 17.17 2.79
C THR A 59 -2.32 17.50 3.51
N GLY A 60 -1.49 16.50 3.82
CA GLY A 60 -0.26 16.67 4.61
C GLY A 60 -0.52 17.09 6.07
N THR A 61 -1.78 17.18 6.50
CA THR A 61 -2.12 17.41 7.92
C THR A 61 -1.60 16.27 8.77
N LYS A 62 -1.36 16.52 10.06
CA LYS A 62 -0.85 15.50 10.99
C LYS A 62 -1.72 14.24 10.95
N LYS A 63 -3.04 14.38 11.10
CA LYS A 63 -3.96 13.24 11.10
C LYS A 63 -3.90 12.45 9.79
N ASP A 64 -4.12 13.11 8.64
CA ASP A 64 -4.17 12.45 7.33
C ASP A 64 -2.86 11.74 6.98
N THR A 65 -1.73 12.39 7.29
CA THR A 65 -0.41 11.81 7.19
C THR A 65 -0.27 10.50 7.98
N TRP A 66 -0.58 10.52 9.27
CA TRP A 66 -0.36 9.35 10.13
C TRP A 66 -1.34 8.23 9.79
N ASP A 67 -2.56 8.57 9.40
CA ASP A 67 -3.54 7.61 8.93
C ASP A 67 -3.07 6.95 7.62
N VAL A 68 -2.54 7.71 6.66
CA VAL A 68 -2.23 7.19 5.31
C VAL A 68 -0.77 6.76 5.17
N ASP A 69 0.18 7.67 5.35
CA ASP A 69 1.60 7.39 5.09
C ASP A 69 2.17 6.36 6.07
N PHE A 70 1.60 6.23 7.27
CA PHE A 70 1.95 5.21 8.25
C PHE A 70 0.92 4.08 8.36
N ALA A 71 -0.30 4.36 8.87
CA ALA A 71 -1.20 3.27 9.29
C ALA A 71 -1.71 2.41 8.13
N LEU A 72 -2.09 3.01 6.99
CA LEU A 72 -2.48 2.23 5.81
C LEU A 72 -1.31 1.41 5.23
N ASN A 73 -0.09 1.94 5.25
CA ASN A 73 1.08 1.17 4.85
C ASN A 73 1.36 0.00 5.81
N MET A 74 1.11 0.17 7.11
CA MET A 74 1.16 -0.94 8.08
C MET A 74 0.13 -2.03 7.80
N HIS A 75 -1.07 -1.68 7.29
CA HIS A 75 -2.03 -2.69 6.84
C HIS A 75 -1.49 -3.51 5.67
N LEU A 76 -0.83 -2.88 4.70
CA LEU A 76 -0.18 -3.58 3.60
C LEU A 76 0.93 -4.50 4.09
N LEU A 77 1.79 -4.01 4.98
CA LEU A 77 2.89 -4.80 5.55
C LEU A 77 2.37 -6.00 6.35
N ASN A 78 1.33 -5.82 7.17
CA ASN A 78 0.72 -6.90 7.93
C ASN A 78 -0.01 -7.91 7.03
N GLY A 79 -0.64 -7.43 5.95
CA GLY A 79 -1.16 -8.29 4.90
C GLY A 79 -0.05 -9.12 4.24
N ALA A 80 1.08 -8.48 3.90
CA ALA A 80 2.22 -9.13 3.25
C ALA A 80 2.78 -10.27 4.09
N LYS A 81 2.98 -10.00 5.40
CA LYS A 81 3.38 -11.01 6.39
C LYS A 81 2.38 -12.16 6.48
N PHE A 82 1.09 -11.85 6.45
CA PHE A 82 0.03 -12.84 6.58
C PHE A 82 -0.03 -13.83 5.38
N VAL A 83 0.35 -13.40 4.18
CA VAL A 83 0.43 -14.28 2.98
C VAL A 83 1.87 -14.60 2.55
N GLU A 84 2.86 -14.27 3.40
CA GLU A 84 4.28 -14.54 3.18
C GLU A 84 4.89 -13.99 1.87
N ILE A 85 4.39 -12.85 1.37
CA ILE A 85 4.98 -12.15 0.22
C ILE A 85 6.43 -11.75 0.54
N LYS A 86 7.34 -12.03 -0.38
CA LYS A 86 8.78 -11.92 -0.14
C LYS A 86 9.34 -10.53 -0.40
N LYS A 87 8.68 -9.71 -1.22
CA LYS A 87 9.18 -8.40 -1.64
C LYS A 87 8.16 -7.28 -1.41
N PHE A 88 8.58 -6.18 -0.81
CA PHE A 88 7.79 -4.99 -0.54
C PHE A 88 8.57 -3.73 -0.95
N ILE A 89 8.16 -3.13 -2.06
CA ILE A 89 8.73 -1.90 -2.58
C ILE A 89 7.90 -0.73 -2.06
N TYR A 90 8.51 0.11 -1.22
CA TYR A 90 7.88 1.31 -0.69
C TYR A 90 8.36 2.56 -1.42
N LEU A 91 7.46 3.31 -2.05
CA LEU A 91 7.77 4.63 -2.60
C LEU A 91 7.72 5.67 -1.48
N SER A 92 8.86 5.86 -0.80
CA SER A 92 9.02 6.95 0.16
C SER A 92 9.26 8.30 -0.53
N ALA A 93 9.97 9.23 0.11
CA ALA A 93 10.31 10.53 -0.41
C ALA A 93 11.74 10.92 -0.02
N ILE A 94 12.51 11.43 -0.98
CA ILE A 94 13.91 11.86 -0.73
C ILE A 94 14.04 12.90 0.41
N CYS A 95 13.01 13.72 0.60
CA CYS A 95 12.99 14.75 1.63
C CYS A 95 12.91 14.21 3.06
N VAL A 96 12.69 12.91 3.29
CA VAL A 96 12.69 12.33 4.66
C VAL A 96 14.05 12.44 5.36
N GLN A 97 15.14 12.61 4.60
CA GLN A 97 16.48 12.78 5.13
C GLN A 97 16.63 14.00 6.06
N VAL A 98 15.79 15.03 5.87
CA VAL A 98 15.74 16.23 6.74
C VAL A 98 14.27 16.53 7.07
N PRO A 99 13.67 15.84 8.06
CA PRO A 99 12.25 15.93 8.31
C PRO A 99 11.87 17.26 8.98
N LYS A 100 10.82 17.90 8.46
CA LYS A 100 10.23 19.17 8.92
C LYS A 100 8.70 19.16 8.99
N LEU A 101 8.07 18.25 8.24
CA LEU A 101 6.64 18.12 8.05
C LEU A 101 6.17 16.76 8.55
N ASN A 102 4.91 16.68 8.97
CA ASN A 102 4.34 15.45 9.52
C ASN A 102 4.55 14.24 8.61
N PHE A 103 4.34 14.40 7.29
CA PHE A 103 4.44 13.25 6.37
C PHE A 103 5.82 12.64 6.34
N GLN A 104 6.88 13.44 6.47
CA GLN A 104 8.25 12.94 6.53
C GLN A 104 8.43 12.05 7.77
N TYR A 105 7.94 12.49 8.94
CA TYR A 105 8.01 11.69 10.17
C TYR A 105 7.19 10.39 10.08
N ALA A 106 6.00 10.42 9.48
CA ALA A 106 5.19 9.22 9.30
C ALA A 106 5.82 8.23 8.32
N LYS A 107 6.41 8.72 7.22
CA LYS A 107 7.16 7.89 6.26
C LYS A 107 8.37 7.23 6.92
N LEU A 108 9.17 7.98 7.67
CA LEU A 108 10.30 7.44 8.44
C LEU A 108 9.85 6.38 9.46
N ALA A 109 8.73 6.60 10.13
CA ALA A 109 8.17 5.62 11.05
C ALA A 109 7.79 4.31 10.34
N PHE A 110 7.22 4.40 9.13
CA PHE A 110 6.91 3.22 8.34
C PHE A 110 8.17 2.54 7.78
N GLU A 111 9.14 3.29 7.26
CA GLU A 111 10.43 2.77 6.79
C GLU A 111 11.10 1.92 7.85
N LYS A 112 11.18 2.42 9.08
CA LYS A 112 11.73 1.65 10.22
C LYS A 112 10.98 0.35 10.47
N ASN A 113 9.65 0.34 10.32
CA ASN A 113 8.86 -0.89 10.51
C ASN A 113 9.05 -1.87 9.35
N LEU A 114 9.20 -1.37 8.13
CA LEU A 114 9.48 -2.17 6.95
C LEU A 114 10.87 -2.82 7.04
N GLU A 115 11.91 -2.07 7.38
CA GLU A 115 13.26 -2.58 7.61
C GLU A 115 13.28 -3.68 8.69
N ASN A 116 12.59 -3.44 9.81
CA ASN A 116 12.48 -4.42 10.90
C ASN A 116 11.66 -5.67 10.54
N SER A 117 10.87 -5.61 9.46
CA SER A 117 10.04 -6.75 9.05
C SER A 117 10.82 -7.88 8.40
N LYS A 118 12.03 -7.60 7.89
CA LYS A 118 12.88 -8.52 7.13
C LYS A 118 12.26 -9.07 5.84
N ILE A 119 11.20 -8.43 5.35
CA ILE A 119 10.74 -8.60 3.96
C ILE A 119 11.72 -7.82 3.07
N ASP A 120 12.09 -8.38 1.91
CA ASP A 120 12.97 -7.73 0.93
C ASP A 120 12.33 -6.49 0.29
#